data_AF-A0A6A4WDI5-F1
#
_entry.id   AF-A0A6A4WDI5-F1
#
_cell.length_a   1.000
_cell.length_b   1.000
_cell.length_c   1.000
_cell.angle_alpha   90.00
_cell.angle_beta   90.00
_cell.angle_gamma   90.00
#
_symmetry.space_group_name_H-M   'P 1'
#
loop_
_entity.id
_entity.type
_entity.pdbx_description
1 polymer ?
#
loop_
_entity_poly.entity_id
_entity_poly.type
_entity_poly.pdbx_seq_one_letter_code
_entity_poly.pdbx_strand_id
1 'polypeptide(L)'
;MVVRKPIPWKSIFLASFLFAIGTTLLVMGSLLVSGFLIDERYADRTWPLILLGLIMFIPGAYHVRVAYMAYFGYDGFSFDDIPSFD
;
A
#
# COMPACT_ATOMS: atom_id res chain seq x y z
N MET A 1 -1.10 11.37 32.16
CA MET A 1 -1.30 9.93 31.90
C MET A 1 -1.29 9.76 30.40
N VAL A 2 -0.27 9.14 29.82
CA VAL A 2 -0.21 8.90 28.38
C VAL A 2 -1.22 7.80 28.06
N VAL A 3 -2.34 8.18 27.43
CA VAL A 3 -3.38 7.25 27.00
C VAL A 3 -2.80 6.42 25.85
N ARG A 4 -2.43 5.16 26.10
CA ARG A 4 -2.06 4.23 25.03
C ARG A 4 -3.33 3.86 24.27
N LYS A 5 -3.58 4.49 23.12
CA LYS A 5 -4.63 4.05 22.18
C LYS A 5 -4.34 2.60 21.76
N PRO A 6 -5.36 1.72 21.70
CA PRO A 6 -5.17 0.35 21.24
C PRO A 6 -4.67 0.36 19.80
N ILE A 7 -3.69 -0.50 19.50
CA ILE A 7 -3.12 -0.62 18.17
C ILE A 7 -4.26 -0.99 17.19
N PRO A 8 -4.52 -0.19 16.14
CA PRO A 8 -5.59 -0.45 15.19
C PRO A 8 -5.18 -1.54 14.20
N TRP A 9 -5.12 -2.79 14.69
CA TRP A 9 -4.74 -3.98 13.91
C TRP A 9 -5.55 -4.15 12.62
N LYS A 10 -6.83 -3.76 12.63
CA LYS A 10 -7.70 -3.80 11.45
C LYS A 10 -7.19 -2.90 10.33
N SER A 11 -6.77 -1.68 10.66
CA SER A 11 -6.25 -0.70 9.70
C SER A 11 -4.89 -1.12 9.16
N ILE A 12 -4.04 -1.69 10.01
CA ILE A 12 -2.73 -2.22 9.62
C ILE A 12 -2.89 -3.40 8.66
N PHE A 13 -3.81 -4.31 8.96
CA PHE A 13 -4.10 -5.45 8.09
C PHE A 13 -4.61 -4.99 6.73
N LEU A 14 -5.55 -4.05 6.70
CA LEU A 14 -6.10 -3.50 5.46
C LEU A 14 -5.03 -2.78 4.63
N ALA A 15 -4.19 -1.98 5.26
CA ALA A 15 -3.07 -1.31 4.59
C ALA A 15 -2.06 -2.30 4.01
N SER A 16 -1.70 -3.32 4.78
CA SER A 16 -0.79 -4.38 4.33
C SER A 16 -1.38 -5.17 3.17
N PHE A 17 -2.69 -5.43 3.20
CA PHE A 17 -3.42 -6.10 2.12
C PHE A 17 -3.43 -5.25 0.84
N LEU A 18 -3.73 -3.95 0.98
CA LEU A 18 -3.73 -3.01 -0.14
C LEU A 18 -2.33 -2.87 -0.77
N PHE A 19 -1.30 -2.82 0.06
CA PHE A 19 0.10 -2.80 -0.36
C PHE A 19 0.51 -4.07 -1.11
N ALA A 20 0.15 -5.25 -0.58
CA ALA A 20 0.44 -6.53 -1.22
C ALA A 20 -0.23 -6.66 -2.58
N ILE A 21 -1.51 -6.27 -2.67
CA ILE A 21 -2.25 -6.27 -3.95
C ILE A 21 -1.65 -5.24 -4.92
N GLY A 22 -1.43 -4.01 -4.48
CA GLY A 22 -0.84 -2.96 -5.33
C GLY A 22 0.54 -3.36 -5.88
N THR A 23 1.39 -3.97 -5.05
CA THR A 23 2.69 -4.50 -5.47
C THR A 23 2.53 -5.61 -6.50
N THR A 24 1.58 -6.54 -6.29
CA THR A 24 1.31 -7.63 -7.23
C THR A 24 0.84 -7.09 -8.58
N LEU A 25 -0.06 -6.10 -8.60
CA LEU A 25 -0.53 -5.46 -9.83
C LEU A 25 0.60 -4.70 -10.53
N LEU A 26 1.48 -4.02 -9.80
CA LEU A 26 2.64 -3.33 -10.39
C LEU A 26 3.63 -4.30 -11.02
N VAL A 27 3.96 -5.41 -10.34
CA VAL A 27 4.85 -6.46 -10.87
C VAL A 27 4.23 -7.09 -12.11
N MET A 28 2.96 -7.51 -12.03
CA MET A 28 2.25 -8.09 -13.17
C MET A 28 2.16 -7.10 -14.34
N GLY A 29 1.73 -5.87 -14.10
CA GLY A 29 1.65 -4.84 -15.14
C GLY A 29 2.99 -4.54 -15.79
N SER A 30 4.08 -4.49 -15.01
CA SER A 30 5.44 -4.29 -15.53
C SER A 30 5.89 -5.47 -16.39
N LEU A 31 5.61 -6.70 -15.97
CA LEU A 31 5.91 -7.91 -16.75
C LEU A 31 5.12 -7.95 -18.06
N LEU A 32 3.85 -7.57 -18.04
CA LEU A 32 3.04 -7.47 -19.25
C LEU A 32 3.57 -6.38 -20.22
N VAL A 33 3.94 -5.19 -19.74
CA VAL A 33 4.50 -4.12 -20.59
C VAL A 33 5.87 -4.49 -21.16
N SER A 34 6.69 -5.25 -20.42
CA SER A 34 8.02 -5.69 -20.87
C SER A 34 8.00 -6.69 -22.03
N GLY A 35 6.81 -7.13 -22.49
CA GLY A 35 6.68 -8.12 -23.55
C GLY A 35 6.95 -9.56 -23.10
N PHE A 36 7.23 -9.77 -21.80
CA PHE A 36 7.54 -11.11 -21.26
C PHE A 36 6.32 -12.03 -21.24
N LEU A 37 5.11 -11.47 -21.13
CA LEU A 37 3.85 -12.23 -21.04
C LEU A 37 2.90 -12.02 -22.24
N ILE A 38 2.92 -10.86 -22.91
CA ILE A 38 2.00 -10.51 -24.02
C ILE A 38 2.74 -9.70 -25.09
N ASP A 39 2.35 -9.88 -26.36
CA ASP A 39 2.81 -9.12 -27.53
C ASP A 39 2.62 -7.59 -27.35
N GLU A 40 3.61 -6.80 -27.77
CA GLU A 40 3.72 -5.34 -27.53
C GLU A 40 2.49 -4.55 -27.99
N ARG A 41 1.74 -5.10 -28.95
CA ARG A 41 0.48 -4.54 -29.46
C ARG A 41 -0.62 -4.39 -28.39
N TYR A 42 -0.50 -5.08 -27.25
CA TYR A 42 -1.43 -4.97 -26.12
C TYR A 42 -0.88 -4.15 -24.94
N ALA A 43 0.33 -3.59 -25.05
CA ALA A 43 0.95 -2.78 -23.99
C ALA A 43 0.08 -1.59 -23.59
N ASP A 44 -0.60 -0.96 -24.55
CA ASP A 44 -1.54 0.16 -24.31
C ASP A 44 -2.68 -0.20 -23.34
N ARG A 45 -3.09 -1.49 -23.31
CA ARG A 45 -4.15 -1.97 -22.42
C ARG A 45 -3.64 -2.32 -21.02
N THR A 46 -2.33 -2.36 -20.84
CA THR A 46 -1.67 -2.76 -19.59
C THR A 46 -1.40 -1.56 -18.68
N TRP A 47 -1.32 -0.36 -19.26
CA TRP A 47 -1.10 0.89 -18.53
C TRP A 47 -2.09 1.14 -17.37
N PRO A 48 -3.41 0.88 -17.52
CA PRO A 48 -4.36 1.01 -16.42
C PRO A 48 -4.06 0.09 -15.22
N LEU A 49 -3.47 -1.09 -15.48
CA LEU A 49 -3.13 -2.08 -14.46
C LEU A 49 -1.97 -1.59 -13.59
N ILE A 50 -0.95 -1.00 -14.22
CA ILE A 50 0.17 -0.33 -13.53
C ILE A 50 -0.34 0.89 -12.76
N LEU A 51 -1.18 1.72 -13.37
CA LEU A 51 -1.73 2.92 -12.74
C LEU A 51 -2.55 2.57 -11.48
N LEU A 52 -3.41 1.55 -11.58
CA LEU A 52 -4.18 1.04 -10.46
C LEU A 52 -3.27 0.47 -9.36
N GLY A 53 -2.25 -0.30 -9.74
CA GLY A 53 -1.24 -0.80 -8.81
C GLY A 53 -0.55 0.34 -8.04
N LEU A 54 -0.20 1.43 -8.73
CA LEU A 54 0.40 2.62 -8.12
C LEU A 54 -0.55 3.31 -7.13
N ILE A 55 -1.82 3.49 -7.51
CA ILE A 55 -2.86 4.11 -6.67
C ILE A 55 -3.10 3.28 -5.40
N MET A 56 -3.02 1.95 -5.48
CA MET A 56 -3.16 1.07 -4.31
C MET A 56 -1.88 0.99 -3.48
N PHE A 57 -0.72 1.08 -4.12
CA PHE A 57 0.59 0.97 -3.48
C PHE A 57 0.92 2.19 -2.61
N ILE A 58 0.69 3.41 -3.09
CA ILE A 58 1.02 4.66 -2.38
C ILE A 58 0.37 4.72 -0.97
N PRO A 59 -0.97 4.60 -0.81
CA PRO A 59 -1.60 4.60 0.50
C PRO A 59 -1.23 3.36 1.32
N GLY A 60 -1.12 2.18 0.70
CA GLY A 60 -0.69 0.96 1.38
C GLY A 60 0.70 1.09 2.00
N ALA A 61 1.68 1.60 1.25
CA ALA A 61 3.06 1.80 1.69
C ALA A 61 3.15 2.85 2.81
N TYR A 62 2.41 3.94 2.69
CA TYR A 62 2.36 5.00 3.72
C TYR A 62 1.84 4.43 5.06
N HIS A 63 0.71 3.74 5.04
CA HIS A 63 0.11 3.18 6.25
C HIS A 63 0.95 2.04 6.85
N VAL A 64 1.58 1.20 6.03
CA VAL A 64 2.52 0.16 6.51
C VAL A 64 3.75 0.79 7.16
N ARG A 65 4.32 1.86 6.59
CA ARG A 65 5.48 2.57 7.18
C ARG A 65 5.12 3.22 8.53
N VAL A 66 3.97 3.87 8.62
CA VAL A 66 3.50 4.50 9.87
C VAL A 66 3.24 3.43 10.93
N ALA A 67 2.63 2.30 10.55
CA ALA A 67 2.42 1.17 11.44
C ALA A 67 3.74 0.54 11.93
N TYR A 68 4.72 0.40 11.04
CA TYR A 68 6.05 -0.09 11.39
C TYR A 68 6.75 0.86 12.37
N MET A 69 6.70 2.17 12.12
CA MET A 69 7.32 3.18 12.98
C MET A 69 6.66 3.27 14.36
N ALA A 70 5.34 3.11 14.42
CA ALA A 70 4.58 3.00 15.66
C ALA A 70 4.87 1.69 16.43
N TYR A 71 5.11 0.57 15.72
CA TYR A 71 5.47 -0.70 16.33
C TYR A 71 6.87 -0.65 16.98
N PHE A 72 7.82 0.02 16.34
CA PHE A 72 9.18 0.20 16.87
C PHE A 72 9.32 1.33 17.90
N GLY A 73 8.24 2.04 18.23
CA GLY A 73 8.20 2.98 19.36
C GLY A 73 9.05 4.24 19.19
N TYR A 74 9.23 4.73 17.96
CA TYR A 74 9.90 6.01 17.72
C TYR A 74 9.06 7.18 18.27
N ASP A 75 9.65 7.95 19.18
CA ASP A 75 9.05 9.15 19.79
C ASP A 75 8.68 10.19 18.72
N GLY A 76 7.38 10.55 18.66
CA GLY A 76 6.85 11.63 17.81
C GLY A 76 5.74 11.23 16.83
N PHE A 77 5.47 9.93 16.63
CA PHE A 77 4.33 9.46 15.82
C PHE A 77 3.19 9.00 16.72
N SER A 78 2.20 9.87 16.97
CA SER A 78 0.94 9.46 17.61
C SER A 78 -0.04 8.96 16.55
N PHE A 79 -0.82 7.93 16.88
CA PHE A 79 -1.95 7.44 16.06
C PHE A 79 -3.09 8.49 15.91
N ASP A 80 -2.93 9.69 16.47
CA ASP A 80 -3.89 10.78 16.42
C ASP A 80 -3.92 11.53 15.08
N ASP A 81 -2.88 11.41 14.25
CA ASP A 81 -2.82 12.06 12.92
C ASP A 81 -3.42 11.20 11.80
N ILE A 82 -3.84 9.97 12.11
CA ILE A 82 -4.49 9.07 11.14
C ILE A 82 -6.00 9.29 11.28
N PRO A 83 -6.69 9.88 10.27
CA PRO A 83 -8.14 10.02 10.34
C PRO A 83 -8.77 8.64 10.51
N SER A 84 -9.55 8.49 11.58
CA SER A 84 -10.38 7.32 11.82
C SER A 84 -11.46 7.29 10.74
N PHE A 85 -11.37 6.31 9.85
CA PHE A 85 -12.47 5.94 8.97
C PHE A 85 -13.53 5.21 9.81
N ASP A 86 -14.39 6.00 10.47
CA ASP A 86 -15.72 5.54 10.90
C ASP A 86 -16.68 5.54 9.69
#